data_AF-A0A5C0DTS7-F1
#
_entry.id   AF-A0A5C0DTS7-F1
#
_cell.length_a   1.000
_cell.length_b   1.000
_cell.length_c   1.000
_cell.angle_alpha   90.00
_cell.angle_beta   90.00
_cell.angle_gamma   90.00
#
_symmetry.space_group_name_H-M   'P 1'
#
loop_
_entity.id
_entity.type
_entity.pdbx_description
1 polymer ?
#
loop_
_entity_poly.entity_id
_entity_poly.type
_entity_poly.pdbx_seq_one_letter_code
_entity_poly.pdbx_strand_id
1 'polypeptide(L)'
;MTVTQISAQELFQAAYQNRYTWDGNFPGYTADITYKYDDQVIKGQVVIDANMKAEVLNVEDEAAKKAIHGQAWEIAVHRVRRAFEQTHGANTFRPGETDATGAVEIFVGGKSEGDKYKVRNNEVCHVHRLIHGTFVTIDTFSSHDTGEGYLSHTYNSVYHDPETGAQKGGKSDFTDEYEKVGNYYILNRREIRTEIAERISIQDFIFSNIELLG
;
A
#
# COMPACT_ATOMS: atom_id res chain seq x y z
N MET A 1 8.62 -4.01 39.51
CA MET A 1 8.96 -3.55 38.15
C MET A 1 7.67 -3.06 37.52
N THR A 2 7.47 -1.76 37.41
CA THR A 2 6.36 -1.19 36.66
C THR A 2 6.64 -1.41 35.18
N VAL A 3 5.91 -2.32 34.56
CA VAL A 3 5.87 -2.45 33.10
C VAL A 3 5.29 -1.13 32.60
N THR A 4 6.10 -0.29 31.95
CA THR A 4 5.62 0.93 31.30
C THR A 4 4.67 0.48 30.19
N GLN A 5 3.39 0.81 30.35
CA GLN A 5 2.37 0.49 29.34
C GLN A 5 2.64 1.39 28.12
N ILE A 6 2.95 0.77 26.98
CA ILE A 6 3.17 1.48 25.71
C ILE A 6 1.85 2.17 25.32
N SER A 7 1.91 3.45 24.98
CA SER A 7 0.75 4.22 24.55
C SER A 7 0.28 3.83 23.14
N ALA A 8 -0.98 4.14 22.80
CA ALA A 8 -1.52 3.91 21.45
C ALA A 8 -0.74 4.66 20.37
N GLN A 9 -0.24 5.86 20.70
CA GLN A 9 0.62 6.62 19.81
C GLN A 9 1.94 5.90 19.57
N GLU A 10 2.63 5.44 20.62
CA GLU A 10 3.90 4.72 20.47
C GLU A 10 3.74 3.42 19.69
N LEU A 11 2.66 2.66 19.93
CA LEU A 11 2.33 1.44 19.17
C LEU A 11 2.15 1.75 17.67
N PHE A 12 1.33 2.76 17.35
CA PHE A 12 1.08 3.14 15.97
C PHE A 12 2.32 3.74 15.30
N GLN A 13 3.09 4.57 16.01
CA GLN A 13 4.31 5.18 15.52
C GLN A 13 5.36 4.12 15.18
N ALA A 14 5.57 3.13 16.05
CA ALA A 14 6.50 2.04 15.80
C ALA A 14 6.11 1.27 14.52
N ALA A 15 4.83 0.91 14.37
CA ALA A 15 4.36 0.20 13.18
C ALA A 15 4.44 1.06 11.91
N TYR A 16 4.10 2.34 11.98
CA TYR A 16 4.21 3.28 10.87
C TYR A 16 5.65 3.43 10.38
N GLN A 17 6.60 3.50 11.31
CA GLN A 17 8.03 3.64 11.04
C GLN A 17 8.66 2.31 10.57
N ASN A 18 8.08 1.16 10.93
CA ASN A 18 8.50 -0.16 10.47
C ASN A 18 8.13 -0.46 9.00
N ARG A 19 7.38 0.42 8.32
CA ARG A 19 7.12 0.25 6.88
C ARG A 19 8.43 0.36 6.09
N TYR A 20 8.63 -0.57 5.16
CA TYR A 20 9.76 -0.49 4.24
C TYR A 20 9.58 0.68 3.26
N THR A 21 10.62 1.48 3.09
CA THR A 21 10.65 2.66 2.21
C THR A 21 11.98 2.69 1.48
N TRP A 22 12.02 3.32 0.31
CA TRP A 22 13.28 3.59 -0.35
C TRP A 22 13.95 4.80 0.31
N ASP A 23 15.27 4.73 0.47
CA ASP A 23 16.06 5.77 1.12
C ASP A 23 16.37 6.94 0.16
N GLY A 24 17.06 7.97 0.67
CA GLY A 24 17.43 9.14 -0.13
C GLY A 24 18.49 8.87 -1.20
N ASN A 25 19.08 7.67 -1.24
CA ASN A 25 20.06 7.26 -2.26
C ASN A 25 19.41 6.45 -3.38
N PHE A 26 18.11 6.19 -3.31
CA PHE A 26 17.40 5.42 -4.32
C PHE A 26 17.54 6.06 -5.70
N PRO A 27 18.17 5.37 -6.66
CA PRO A 27 18.48 5.97 -7.96
C PRO A 27 17.27 6.01 -8.91
N GLY A 28 16.16 5.36 -8.53
CA GLY A 28 15.11 4.98 -9.47
C GLY A 28 15.40 3.65 -10.14
N TYR A 29 14.43 3.15 -10.91
CA TYR A 29 14.59 1.94 -11.72
C TYR A 29 13.78 2.03 -13.01
N THR A 30 14.16 1.17 -13.95
CA THR A 30 13.36 0.80 -15.12
C THR A 30 12.92 -0.65 -15.01
N ALA A 31 11.79 -0.99 -15.61
CA ALA A 31 11.32 -2.37 -15.73
C ALA A 31 10.46 -2.54 -16.98
N ASP A 32 10.58 -3.67 -17.64
CA ASP A 32 9.58 -4.12 -18.62
C ASP A 32 8.30 -4.49 -17.88
N ILE A 33 7.15 -4.02 -18.36
CA ILE A 33 5.83 -4.35 -17.79
C ILE A 33 5.06 -5.23 -18.76
N THR A 34 4.55 -6.35 -18.24
CA THR A 34 3.47 -7.13 -18.87
C THR A 34 2.22 -6.96 -18.02
N TYR A 35 1.24 -6.24 -18.57
CA TYR A 35 -0.07 -6.04 -17.99
C TYR A 35 -1.08 -7.01 -18.63
N LYS A 36 -1.69 -7.87 -17.82
CA LYS A 36 -2.77 -8.76 -18.24
C LYS A 36 -4.08 -8.28 -17.64
N TYR A 37 -5.10 -8.15 -18.46
CA TYR A 37 -6.43 -7.73 -18.03
C TYR A 37 -7.48 -8.36 -18.94
N ASP A 38 -8.45 -9.06 -18.35
CA ASP A 38 -9.38 -9.92 -19.08
C ASP A 38 -8.61 -10.85 -20.05
N ASP A 39 -8.88 -10.81 -21.36
CA ASP A 39 -8.18 -11.59 -22.40
C ASP A 39 -7.04 -10.82 -23.09
N GLN A 40 -6.66 -9.64 -22.58
CA GLN A 40 -5.65 -8.78 -23.18
C GLN A 40 -4.30 -8.94 -22.47
N VAL A 41 -3.22 -8.88 -23.27
CA VAL A 41 -1.84 -8.83 -22.79
C VAL A 41 -1.17 -7.62 -23.43
N ILE A 42 -0.80 -6.65 -22.61
CA ILE A 42 -0.20 -5.38 -23.02
C ILE A 42 1.20 -5.33 -22.45
N LYS A 43 2.16 -4.96 -23.30
CA LYS A 43 3.56 -4.82 -22.92
C LYS A 43 4.01 -3.38 -23.06
N GLY A 44 4.93 -2.97 -22.21
CA GLY A 44 5.55 -1.66 -22.26
C GLY A 44 6.75 -1.60 -21.32
N GLN A 45 7.12 -0.39 -20.93
CA GLN A 45 8.17 -0.16 -19.95
C GLN A 45 7.71 0.88 -18.92
N VAL A 46 8.12 0.70 -17.68
CA VAL A 46 7.91 1.68 -16.60
C VAL A 46 9.25 2.20 -16.15
N VAL A 47 9.32 3.50 -15.92
CA VAL A 47 10.46 4.16 -15.27
C VAL A 47 9.94 4.83 -14.01
N ILE A 48 10.59 4.59 -12.87
CA ILE A 48 10.41 5.38 -11.65
C ILE A 48 11.73 6.08 -11.38
N ASP A 49 11.75 7.41 -11.46
CA ASP A 49 12.97 8.19 -11.26
C ASP A 49 13.35 8.33 -9.77
N ALA A 50 14.53 8.87 -9.49
CA ALA A 50 14.99 9.15 -8.12
C ALA A 50 14.08 10.15 -7.35
N ASN A 51 13.22 10.90 -8.05
CA ASN A 51 12.23 11.80 -7.46
C ASN A 51 10.87 11.13 -7.23
N MET A 52 10.79 9.80 -7.39
CA MET A 52 9.57 9.00 -7.22
C MET A 52 8.48 9.33 -8.25
N LYS A 53 8.85 9.83 -9.42
CA LYS A 53 7.94 10.06 -10.54
C LYS A 53 7.92 8.85 -11.45
N ALA A 54 6.72 8.36 -11.74
CA ALA A 54 6.49 7.26 -12.65
C ALA A 54 6.24 7.77 -14.08
N GLU A 55 6.79 7.07 -15.06
CA GLU A 55 6.52 7.23 -16.48
C GLU A 55 6.22 5.86 -17.10
N VAL A 56 5.31 5.83 -18.09
CA VAL A 56 4.96 4.62 -18.85
C VAL A 56 5.28 4.85 -20.31
N LEU A 57 6.17 4.02 -20.83
CA LEU A 57 6.69 4.06 -22.20
C LEU A 57 6.16 2.86 -22.99
N ASN A 58 6.09 3.01 -24.31
CA ASN A 58 5.77 1.94 -25.25
C ASN A 58 4.40 1.27 -25.04
N VAL A 59 3.40 2.02 -24.57
CA VAL A 59 2.00 1.58 -24.47
C VAL A 59 1.11 2.55 -25.23
N GLU A 60 0.45 2.08 -26.29
CA GLU A 60 -0.44 2.88 -27.14
C GLU A 60 -1.87 2.96 -26.60
N ASP A 61 -2.34 1.89 -25.94
CA ASP A 61 -3.67 1.88 -25.31
C ASP A 61 -3.68 2.83 -24.11
N GLU A 62 -4.39 3.95 -24.23
CA GLU A 62 -4.45 4.99 -23.20
C GLU A 62 -5.08 4.50 -21.88
N ALA A 63 -6.04 3.57 -21.93
CA ALA A 63 -6.64 3.03 -20.73
C ALA A 63 -5.66 2.11 -19.98
N ALA A 64 -4.94 1.27 -20.71
CA ALA A 64 -3.89 0.42 -20.16
C ALA A 64 -2.71 1.24 -19.64
N LYS A 65 -2.28 2.25 -20.39
CA LYS A 65 -1.22 3.18 -19.98
C LYS A 65 -1.58 3.87 -18.66
N LYS A 66 -2.83 4.32 -18.52
CA LYS A 66 -3.35 4.90 -17.28
C LYS A 66 -3.37 3.89 -16.12
N ALA A 67 -3.78 2.64 -16.37
CA ALA A 67 -3.80 1.59 -15.36
C ALA A 67 -2.38 1.27 -14.85
N ILE A 68 -1.43 1.06 -15.78
CA ILE A 68 -0.02 0.81 -15.48
C ILE A 68 0.60 1.99 -14.72
N HIS A 69 0.36 3.23 -15.20
CA HIS A 69 0.85 4.43 -14.54
C HIS A 69 0.29 4.56 -13.12
N GLY A 70 -1.00 4.24 -12.93
CA GLY A 70 -1.63 4.21 -11.61
C GLY A 70 -0.91 3.27 -10.65
N GLN A 71 -0.58 2.05 -11.09
CA GLN A 71 0.17 1.10 -10.25
C GLN A 71 1.60 1.56 -9.99
N ALA A 72 2.30 2.07 -11.00
CA ALA A 72 3.65 2.60 -10.82
C ALA A 72 3.69 3.77 -9.83
N TRP A 73 2.69 4.66 -9.90
CA TRP A 73 2.54 5.76 -8.95
C TRP A 73 2.22 5.26 -7.53
N GLU A 74 1.30 4.30 -7.38
CA GLU A 74 0.97 3.68 -6.09
C GLU A 74 2.18 2.99 -5.44
N ILE A 75 3.00 2.31 -6.25
CA ILE A 75 4.26 1.72 -5.79
C ILE A 75 5.18 2.83 -5.28
N ALA A 76 5.44 3.86 -6.08
CA ALA A 76 6.37 4.94 -5.72
C ALA A 76 5.94 5.69 -4.45
N VAL A 77 4.68 6.12 -4.39
CA VAL A 77 4.19 6.97 -3.29
C VAL A 77 4.23 6.26 -1.94
N HIS A 78 4.02 4.94 -1.92
CA HIS A 78 4.08 4.13 -0.70
C HIS A 78 5.51 3.89 -0.20
N ARG A 79 6.52 4.05 -1.06
CA ARG A 79 7.94 3.93 -0.70
C ARG A 79 8.56 5.25 -0.24
N VAL A 80 7.82 6.36 -0.28
CA VAL A 80 8.27 7.64 0.26
C VAL A 80 8.23 7.62 1.80
N ARG A 81 9.39 7.83 2.42
CA ARG A 81 9.48 8.07 3.87
C ARG A 81 8.97 9.48 4.20
N ARG A 82 8.01 9.55 5.13
CA ARG A 82 7.59 10.80 5.78
C ARG A 82 7.76 10.65 7.28
N ALA A 83 8.16 11.71 7.96
CA ALA A 83 8.25 11.69 9.41
C ALA A 83 6.86 11.51 10.03
N PHE A 84 6.80 10.81 11.16
CA PHE A 84 5.55 10.57 11.88
C PHE A 84 4.90 11.89 12.28
N GLU A 85 5.68 12.80 12.85
CA GLU A 85 5.25 14.12 13.31
C GLU A 85 4.73 15.00 12.16
N GLN A 86 5.34 14.89 10.98
CA GLN A 86 4.87 15.62 9.78
C GLN A 86 3.50 15.12 9.32
N THR A 87 3.27 13.81 9.39
CA THR A 87 2.04 13.18 8.90
C THR A 87 0.91 13.20 9.94
N HIS A 88 1.28 13.05 11.21
CA HIS A 88 0.37 12.71 12.31
C HIS A 88 0.51 13.62 13.54
N GLY A 89 1.40 14.63 13.54
CA GLY A 89 1.63 15.48 14.71
C GLY A 89 0.45 16.36 15.12
N ALA A 90 -0.57 16.49 14.26
CA ALA A 90 -1.84 17.16 14.56
C ALA A 90 -2.97 16.18 14.96
N ASN A 91 -2.64 14.90 15.16
CA ASN A 91 -3.59 13.86 15.53
C ASN A 91 -3.38 13.43 16.99
N THR A 92 -4.43 12.85 17.58
CA THR A 92 -4.37 12.16 18.87
C THR A 92 -4.71 10.70 18.69
N PHE A 93 -4.22 9.84 19.59
CA PHE A 93 -4.35 8.39 19.49
C PHE A 93 -4.95 7.80 20.75
N ARG A 94 -6.00 7.01 20.59
CA ARG A 94 -6.66 6.28 21.68
C ARG A 94 -6.65 4.78 21.37
N PRO A 95 -6.29 3.91 22.32
CA PRO A 95 -6.43 2.48 22.12
C PRO A 95 -7.92 2.09 22.10
N GLY A 96 -8.25 1.13 21.25
CA GLY A 96 -9.51 0.41 21.23
C GLY A 96 -9.35 -1.01 21.79
N GLU A 97 -10.14 -1.93 21.25
CA GLU A 97 -10.07 -3.33 21.67
C GLU A 97 -8.86 -4.06 21.06
N THR A 98 -8.39 -5.10 21.75
CA THR A 98 -7.46 -6.07 21.18
C THR A 98 -8.26 -7.27 20.73
N ASP A 99 -8.17 -7.64 19.45
CA ASP A 99 -8.91 -8.79 18.93
C ASP A 99 -8.21 -10.12 19.21
N ALA A 100 -8.87 -11.23 18.87
CA ALA A 100 -8.38 -12.59 19.11
C ALA A 100 -7.04 -12.90 18.40
N THR A 101 -6.64 -12.11 17.40
CA THR A 101 -5.34 -12.25 16.72
C THR A 101 -4.22 -11.50 17.44
N GLY A 102 -4.55 -10.74 18.49
CA GLY A 102 -3.62 -9.84 19.17
C GLY A 102 -3.45 -8.48 18.49
N ALA A 103 -4.27 -8.16 17.48
CA ALA A 103 -4.24 -6.84 16.86
C ALA A 103 -4.93 -5.80 17.74
N VAL A 104 -4.24 -4.70 18.02
CA VAL A 104 -4.73 -3.60 18.87
C VAL A 104 -5.35 -2.53 17.98
N GLU A 105 -6.62 -2.20 18.20
CA GLU A 105 -7.28 -1.09 17.52
C GLU A 105 -6.77 0.26 18.03
N ILE A 106 -6.62 1.20 17.11
CA ILE A 106 -6.16 2.57 17.35
C ILE A 106 -7.16 3.52 16.70
N PHE A 107 -7.83 4.32 17.53
CA PHE A 107 -8.68 5.42 17.08
C PHE A 107 -7.86 6.69 16.93
N VAL A 108 -8.09 7.40 15.83
CA VAL A 108 -7.44 8.69 15.56
C VAL A 108 -8.42 9.84 15.75
N GLY A 109 -8.01 10.83 16.53
CA GLY A 109 -8.68 12.13 16.68
C GLY A 109 -7.86 13.27 16.09
N GLY A 110 -8.39 14.49 16.14
CA GLY A 110 -7.71 15.68 15.64
C GLY A 110 -7.90 15.85 14.12
N LYS A 111 -6.82 16.15 13.40
CA LYS A 111 -6.90 16.45 11.94
C LYS A 111 -7.47 15.28 11.12
N SER A 112 -7.21 14.04 11.52
CA SER A 112 -7.72 12.82 10.88
C SER A 112 -8.78 12.13 11.73
N GLU A 113 -9.63 12.90 12.40
CA GLU A 113 -10.72 12.34 13.21
C GLU A 113 -11.62 11.42 12.37
N GLY A 114 -11.88 10.23 12.91
CA GLY A 114 -12.64 9.18 12.24
C GLY A 114 -11.77 8.09 11.60
N ASP A 115 -10.48 8.36 11.34
CA ASP A 115 -9.54 7.33 10.90
C ASP A 115 -9.35 6.28 12.02
N LYS A 116 -9.21 5.02 11.61
CA LYS A 116 -8.93 3.88 12.49
C LYS A 116 -7.84 3.00 11.91
N TYR A 117 -7.09 2.37 12.79
CA TYR A 117 -6.06 1.41 12.43
C TYR A 117 -6.13 0.21 13.36
N LYS A 118 -5.57 -0.91 12.93
CA LYS A 118 -5.13 -1.96 13.86
C LYS A 118 -3.66 -2.24 13.65
N VAL A 119 -2.97 -2.48 14.75
CA VAL A 119 -1.54 -2.80 14.77
C VAL A 119 -1.34 -4.17 15.38
N ARG A 120 -0.53 -5.01 14.73
CA ARG A 120 -0.13 -6.32 15.22
C ARG A 120 1.32 -6.58 14.80
N ASN A 121 2.13 -7.14 15.69
CA ASN A 121 3.54 -7.50 15.39
C ASN A 121 4.37 -6.35 14.79
N ASN A 122 4.18 -5.12 15.29
CA ASN A 122 4.85 -3.92 14.76
C ASN A 122 4.52 -3.62 13.28
N GLU A 123 3.35 -4.03 12.81
CA GLU A 123 2.82 -3.72 11.48
C GLU A 123 1.41 -3.17 11.58
N VAL A 124 1.08 -2.21 10.71
CA VAL A 124 -0.30 -1.78 10.49
C VAL A 124 -0.99 -2.86 9.65
N CYS A 125 -1.97 -3.56 10.23
CA CYS A 125 -2.68 -4.66 9.58
C CYS A 125 -4.13 -4.32 9.20
N HIS A 126 -4.66 -3.20 9.69
CA HIS A 126 -5.96 -2.67 9.30
C HIS A 126 -5.86 -1.16 9.14
N VAL A 127 -6.51 -0.63 8.11
CA VAL A 127 -6.61 0.79 7.82
C VAL A 127 -8.06 1.09 7.47
N HIS A 128 -8.66 2.09 8.11
CA HIS A 128 -9.94 2.66 7.72
C HIS A 128 -9.81 4.18 7.72
N ARG A 129 -9.85 4.81 6.54
CA ARG A 129 -9.51 6.23 6.40
C ARG A 129 -10.37 6.96 5.41
N LEU A 130 -10.64 8.23 5.68
CA LEU A 130 -11.29 9.11 4.71
C LEU A 130 -10.26 9.67 3.74
N ILE A 131 -10.32 9.23 2.47
CA ILE A 131 -9.41 9.66 1.41
C ILE A 131 -10.25 10.25 0.28
N HIS A 132 -9.99 11.51 -0.06
CA HIS A 132 -10.69 12.23 -1.15
C HIS A 132 -12.23 12.12 -1.10
N GLY A 133 -12.80 12.14 0.11
CA GLY A 133 -14.26 12.07 0.31
C GLY A 133 -14.86 10.66 0.19
N THR A 134 -14.05 9.60 0.28
CA THR A 134 -14.52 8.21 0.34
C THR A 134 -13.75 7.46 1.44
N PHE A 135 -14.43 6.63 2.23
CA PHE A 135 -13.74 5.77 3.17
C PHE A 135 -13.10 4.60 2.42
N VAL A 136 -11.84 4.33 2.73
CA VAL A 136 -11.13 3.15 2.26
C VAL A 136 -10.81 2.28 3.47
N THR A 137 -11.28 1.04 3.42
CA THR A 137 -10.92 -0.01 4.39
C THR A 137 -9.94 -0.96 3.72
N ILE A 138 -8.82 -1.25 4.38
CA ILE A 138 -7.80 -2.20 3.91
C ILE A 138 -7.46 -3.13 5.06
N ASP A 139 -7.60 -4.44 4.83
CA ASP A 139 -7.15 -5.49 5.74
C ASP A 139 -5.94 -6.21 5.14
N THR A 140 -4.82 -6.23 5.86
CA THR A 140 -3.59 -6.94 5.47
C THR A 140 -3.52 -8.29 6.17
N PHE A 141 -3.37 -9.35 5.37
CA PHE A 141 -3.38 -10.73 5.83
C PHE A 141 -1.97 -11.31 5.95
N SER A 142 -1.05 -10.88 5.10
CA SER A 142 0.36 -11.25 5.17
C SER A 142 1.28 -10.14 4.68
N SER A 143 2.51 -10.17 5.15
CA SER A 143 3.58 -9.24 4.80
C SER A 143 4.80 -9.99 4.24
N HIS A 144 5.57 -9.28 3.44
CA HIS A 144 6.92 -9.65 3.03
C HIS A 144 7.91 -8.93 3.95
N ASP A 145 8.69 -9.71 4.69
CA ASP A 145 9.74 -9.20 5.58
C ASP A 145 11.01 -8.89 4.77
N THR A 146 11.43 -7.63 4.79
CA THR A 146 12.65 -7.18 4.10
C THR A 146 13.90 -7.23 4.99
N GLY A 147 13.74 -7.52 6.28
CA GLY A 147 14.75 -7.37 7.32
C GLY A 147 14.94 -5.91 7.81
N GLU A 148 14.41 -4.93 7.07
CA GLU A 148 14.48 -3.49 7.38
C GLU A 148 13.08 -2.86 7.52
N GLY A 149 12.06 -3.71 7.56
CA GLY A 149 10.66 -3.34 7.63
C GLY A 149 9.78 -4.34 6.88
N TYR A 150 8.52 -3.95 6.69
CA TYR A 150 7.54 -4.80 6.03
C TYR A 150 6.96 -4.16 4.77
N LEU A 151 6.56 -5.02 3.85
CA LEU A 151 5.77 -4.74 2.65
C LEU A 151 4.50 -5.59 2.70
N SER A 152 3.35 -5.07 2.27
CA SER A 152 2.14 -5.89 2.18
C SER A 152 2.32 -6.97 1.12
N HIS A 153 1.98 -8.23 1.43
CA HIS A 153 2.01 -9.35 0.49
C HIS A 153 0.60 -9.73 0.04
N THR A 154 -0.31 -9.98 0.98
CA THR A 154 -1.74 -10.19 0.68
C THR A 154 -2.62 -9.29 1.50
N TYR A 155 -3.57 -8.63 0.85
CA TYR A 155 -4.49 -7.68 1.48
C TYR A 155 -5.73 -7.49 0.62
N ASN A 156 -6.77 -6.87 1.19
CA ASN A 156 -7.92 -6.43 0.42
C ASN A 156 -8.16 -4.93 0.55
N SER A 157 -9.02 -4.39 -0.31
CA SER A 157 -9.59 -3.06 -0.12
C SER A 157 -11.08 -3.03 -0.44
N VAL A 158 -11.80 -2.21 0.32
CA VAL A 158 -13.23 -1.92 0.15
C VAL A 158 -13.44 -0.42 0.31
N TYR A 159 -14.21 0.18 -0.59
CA TYR A 159 -14.56 1.59 -0.52
C TYR A 159 -15.97 1.76 0.04
N HIS A 160 -16.20 2.77 0.87
CA HIS A 160 -17.49 3.06 1.47
C HIS A 160 -17.86 4.53 1.29
N ASP A 161 -19.14 4.76 1.07
CA ASP A 161 -19.73 6.09 1.11
C ASP A 161 -19.70 6.64 2.54
N PRO A 162 -19.16 7.86 2.75
CA PRO A 162 -18.97 8.39 4.11
C PRO A 162 -20.26 8.81 4.80
N GLU A 163 -21.33 9.09 4.06
CA GLU A 163 -22.62 9.51 4.63
C GLU A 163 -23.47 8.30 5.02
N THR A 164 -23.51 7.29 4.14
CA THR A 164 -24.41 6.14 4.29
C THR A 164 -23.73 4.89 4.83
N GLY A 165 -22.39 4.81 4.76
CA GLY A 165 -21.62 3.61 5.05
C GLY A 165 -21.74 2.52 3.98
N ALA A 166 -22.53 2.75 2.93
CA ALA A 166 -22.75 1.78 1.87
C ALA A 166 -21.45 1.51 1.10
N GLN A 167 -21.18 0.23 0.82
CA GLN A 167 -20.03 -0.15 0.01
C GLN A 167 -20.16 0.42 -1.42
N LYS A 168 -19.06 0.95 -1.94
CA LYS A 168 -18.92 1.49 -3.30
C LYS A 168 -18.02 0.57 -4.11
N GLY A 169 -18.55 0.03 -5.21
CA GLY A 169 -17.84 -0.96 -6.02
C GLY A 169 -17.69 -2.31 -5.30
N GLY A 170 -16.98 -3.24 -5.92
CA GLY A 170 -16.67 -4.51 -5.28
C GLY A 170 -15.35 -4.48 -4.51
N LYS A 171 -15.20 -5.48 -3.65
CA LYS A 171 -13.97 -5.74 -2.93
C LYS A 171 -12.85 -6.09 -3.92
N SER A 172 -11.66 -5.58 -3.66
CA SER A 172 -10.45 -5.97 -4.41
C SER A 172 -9.50 -6.73 -3.49
N ASP A 173 -9.10 -7.94 -3.87
CA ASP A 173 -8.06 -8.73 -3.22
C ASP A 173 -6.75 -8.58 -4.00
N PHE A 174 -5.64 -8.34 -3.29
CA PHE A 174 -4.32 -8.07 -3.85
C PHE A 174 -3.33 -9.15 -3.41
N THR A 175 -2.45 -9.54 -4.33
CA THR A 175 -1.27 -10.35 -4.06
C THR A 175 -0.05 -9.70 -4.70
N ASP A 176 0.87 -9.23 -3.87
CA ASP A 176 2.08 -8.53 -4.26
C ASP A 176 3.31 -9.41 -4.04
N GLU A 177 4.15 -9.54 -5.05
CA GLU A 177 5.44 -10.20 -4.97
C GLU A 177 6.56 -9.18 -5.16
N TYR A 178 7.71 -9.45 -4.53
CA TYR A 178 8.84 -8.54 -4.51
C TYR A 178 10.13 -9.29 -4.84
N GLU A 179 11.04 -8.57 -5.49
CA GLU A 179 12.40 -9.00 -5.76
C GLU A 179 13.39 -7.99 -5.17
N LYS A 180 14.54 -8.49 -4.70
CA LYS A 180 15.63 -7.64 -4.25
C LYS A 180 16.55 -7.32 -5.41
N VAL A 181 16.61 -6.05 -5.79
CA VAL A 181 17.47 -5.52 -6.86
C VAL A 181 18.47 -4.54 -6.24
N GLY A 182 19.74 -4.93 -6.21
CA GLY A 182 20.76 -4.22 -5.44
C GLY A 182 20.39 -4.18 -3.95
N ASN A 183 20.26 -2.97 -3.40
CA ASN A 183 19.88 -2.75 -2.00
C ASN A 183 18.37 -2.59 -1.78
N TYR A 184 17.55 -2.64 -2.85
CA TYR A 184 16.15 -2.26 -2.78
C TYR A 184 15.23 -3.45 -3.05
N TYR A 185 14.16 -3.59 -2.28
CA TYR A 185 13.03 -4.44 -2.64
C TYR A 185 12.10 -3.68 -3.58
N ILE A 186 11.81 -4.28 -4.73
CA ILE A 186 10.98 -3.73 -5.79
C ILE A 186 9.86 -4.73 -6.09
N LEU A 187 8.64 -4.21 -6.32
CA LEU A 187 7.49 -5.04 -6.68
C LEU A 187 7.72 -5.62 -8.08
N ASN A 188 7.74 -6.94 -8.20
CA ASN A 188 7.91 -7.64 -9.48
C ASN A 188 6.58 -8.22 -10.01
N ARG A 189 5.57 -8.38 -9.14
CA ARG A 189 4.23 -8.77 -9.56
C ARG A 189 3.16 -8.21 -8.64
N ARG A 190 2.04 -7.79 -9.20
CA ARG A 190 0.80 -7.49 -8.48
C ARG A 190 -0.38 -8.10 -9.20
N GLU A 191 -1.04 -9.04 -8.56
CA GLU A 191 -2.34 -9.56 -8.98
C GLU A 191 -3.45 -8.85 -8.20
N ILE A 192 -4.49 -8.41 -8.90
CA ILE A 192 -5.67 -7.75 -8.33
C ILE A 192 -6.91 -8.51 -8.80
N ARG A 193 -7.70 -8.99 -7.85
CA ARG A 193 -8.99 -9.64 -8.10
C ARG A 193 -10.10 -8.75 -7.56
N THR A 194 -10.88 -8.17 -8.45
CA THR A 194 -11.98 -7.28 -8.08
C THR A 194 -13.32 -7.95 -8.34
N GLU A 195 -14.17 -7.98 -7.32
CA GLU A 195 -15.56 -8.39 -7.47
C GLU A 195 -16.31 -7.35 -8.32
N ILE A 196 -16.92 -7.78 -9.43
CA ILE A 196 -17.72 -6.91 -10.29
C ILE A 196 -19.03 -7.63 -10.59
N ALA A 197 -20.10 -7.24 -9.88
CA ALA A 197 -21.41 -7.90 -9.96
C ALA A 197 -21.28 -9.43 -9.77
N GLU A 198 -21.63 -10.23 -10.78
CA GLU A 198 -21.59 -11.70 -10.73
C GLU A 198 -20.28 -12.31 -11.26
N ARG A 199 -19.23 -11.50 -11.49
CA ARG A 199 -17.92 -11.99 -11.95
C ARG A 199 -16.76 -11.42 -11.15
N ILE A 200 -15.59 -12.04 -11.30
CA ILE A 200 -14.32 -11.52 -10.78
C ILE A 200 -13.52 -11.01 -11.98
N SER A 201 -13.12 -9.74 -11.95
CA SER A 201 -12.11 -9.19 -12.86
C SER A 201 -10.73 -9.43 -12.28
N ILE A 202 -9.80 -9.92 -13.10
CA ILE A 202 -8.43 -10.19 -12.69
C ILE A 202 -7.50 -9.29 -13.52
N GLN A 203 -6.63 -8.59 -12.81
CA GLN A 203 -5.56 -7.80 -13.38
C GLN A 203 -4.22 -8.33 -12.86
N ASP A 204 -3.23 -8.51 -13.74
CA ASP A 204 -1.90 -8.97 -13.36
C ASP A 204 -0.84 -8.02 -13.95
N PHE A 205 -0.11 -7.34 -13.07
CA PHE A 205 0.96 -6.41 -13.41
C PHE A 205 2.30 -7.09 -13.11
N ILE A 206 3.03 -7.49 -14.13
CA ILE A 206 4.29 -8.23 -13.99
C ILE A 206 5.44 -7.33 -14.47
N PHE A 207 6.31 -6.95 -13.54
CA PHE A 207 7.51 -6.15 -13.79
C PHE A 207 8.72 -7.08 -13.87
N SER A 208 9.42 -7.03 -14.99
CA SER A 208 10.57 -7.89 -15.29
C SER A 208 11.74 -7.06 -15.81
N ASN A 209 12.94 -7.65 -15.83
CA ASN A 209 14.17 -6.96 -16.22
C ASN A 209 14.32 -5.64 -15.44
N ILE A 210 14.12 -5.71 -14.12
CA ILE A 210 14.18 -4.55 -13.24
C ILE A 210 15.65 -4.14 -13.09
N GLU A 211 15.96 -2.91 -13.48
CA GLU A 211 17.33 -2.36 -13.44
C GLU A 211 17.32 -1.00 -12.74
N LEU A 212 18.22 -0.82 -11.77
CA LEU A 212 18.43 0.48 -11.12
C LEU A 212 19.04 1.48 -12.12
N LEU A 213 18.69 2.76 -12.01
CA LEU A 213 19.16 3.81 -12.94
C LEU A 213 20.55 4.38 -12.58
N GLY A 214 21.26 3.81 -11.61
CA GLY A 214 22.51 4.34 -11.05
C GLY A 214 23.60 3.31 -10.86
#